data_AF-A0A2N8LDY6-F1
#
_entry.id   AF-A0A2N8LDY6-F1
#
_cell.length_a   1.000
_cell.length_b   1.000
_cell.length_c   1.000
_cell.angle_alpha   90.00
_cell.angle_beta   90.00
_cell.angle_gamma   90.00
#
_symmetry.space_group_name_H-M   'P 1'
#
loop_
_entity.id
_entity.type
_entity.pdbx_description
1 polymer ?
#
loop_
_entity_poly.entity_id
_entity_poly.type
_entity_poly.pdbx_seq_one_letter_code
_entity_poly.pdbx_strand_id
1 'polypeptide(L)'
;MFNEETEFILQLMNNVLIDLCKENNLKSRESFLLSYYFSCEESRRLDHLFRKFVEVGDTIRLRDFQKAIKEEVGKDITLEIAKEQVTVYKDYQPLFYSRIDKRGL
;
A
#
# COMPACT_ATOMS: atom_id res chain seq x y z
N MET A 1 6.12 24.73 -1.63
CA MET A 1 4.76 24.68 -1.08
C MET A 1 3.84 24.99 -2.25
N PHE A 2 2.90 24.10 -2.56
CA PHE A 2 1.92 24.38 -3.62
C PHE A 2 0.98 25.49 -3.15
N ASN A 3 0.37 26.24 -4.08
CA ASN A 3 -0.73 27.14 -3.71
C ASN A 3 -2.02 26.32 -3.57
N GLU A 4 -3.01 26.87 -2.84
CA GLU A 4 -4.28 26.17 -2.56
C GLU A 4 -4.99 25.68 -3.82
N GLU A 5 -4.89 26.45 -4.92
CA GLU A 5 -5.45 26.08 -6.22
C GLU A 5 -4.79 24.81 -6.80
N THR A 6 -3.46 24.68 -6.71
CA THR A 6 -2.76 23.49 -7.19
C THR A 6 -3.11 22.27 -6.33
N GLU A 7 -3.23 22.43 -5.01
CA GLU A 7 -3.64 21.34 -4.12
C GLU A 7 -5.05 20.85 -4.43
N PHE A 8 -5.98 21.78 -4.69
CA PHE A 8 -7.34 21.46 -5.10
C PHE A 8 -7.37 20.69 -6.44
N ILE A 9 -6.62 21.15 -7.45
CA ILE A 9 -6.54 20.49 -8.76
C ILE A 9 -5.99 19.07 -8.61
N LEU A 10 -4.92 18.88 -7.83
CA LEU A 10 -4.35 17.55 -7.59
C LEU A 10 -5.32 16.62 -6.88
N GLN A 11 -6.09 17.14 -5.92
CA GLN A 11 -7.13 16.37 -5.24
C GLN A 11 -8.25 15.94 -6.21
N LEU A 12 -8.69 16.85 -7.08
CA LEU A 12 -9.69 16.54 -8.10
C LEU A 12 -9.19 15.45 -9.05
N MET A 13 -7.95 15.57 -9.54
CA MET A 13 -7.32 14.57 -10.41
C MET A 13 -7.24 13.20 -9.72
N ASN A 14 -6.82 13.16 -8.46
CA ASN A 14 -6.77 11.90 -7.70
C ASN A 14 -8.16 11.25 -7.57
N ASN A 15 -9.19 12.03 -7.28
CA ASN A 15 -10.56 11.51 -7.16
C ASN A 15 -11.05 10.90 -8.49
N VAL A 16 -10.84 11.60 -9.61
CA VAL A 16 -11.19 11.09 -10.95
C VAL A 16 -10.46 9.79 -11.25
N LEU A 17 -9.16 9.70 -10.94
CA LEU A 17 -8.37 8.48 -11.14
C LEU A 17 -8.87 7.32 -10.26
N ILE A 18 -9.19 7.60 -8.99
CA ILE A 18 -9.75 6.61 -8.07
C ILE A 18 -11.08 6.07 -8.60
N ASP A 19 -11.96 6.93 -9.08
CA ASP A 19 -13.27 6.52 -9.61
C ASP A 19 -13.11 5.68 -10.87
N LEU A 20 -12.22 6.07 -11.79
CA LEU A 20 -11.89 5.26 -12.97
C LEU A 20 -11.32 3.89 -12.57
N CYS A 21 -10.46 3.81 -11.55
CA CYS A 21 -9.96 2.54 -11.04
C CYS A 21 -11.11 1.66 -10.50
N LYS A 22 -12.07 2.24 -9.77
CA LYS A 22 -13.21 1.52 -9.22
C LYS A 22 -14.15 1.01 -10.30
N GLU A 23 -14.53 1.85 -11.26
CA GLU A 23 -15.42 1.50 -12.38
C GLU A 23 -14.86 0.35 -13.22
N ASN A 24 -13.52 0.31 -13.37
CA ASN A 24 -12.82 -0.74 -14.12
C ASN A 24 -12.36 -1.91 -13.25
N ASN A 25 -12.69 -1.90 -11.94
CA ASN A 25 -12.28 -2.92 -10.97
C ASN A 25 -10.75 -3.19 -10.99
N LEU A 26 -9.96 -2.12 -11.13
CA LEU A 26 -8.50 -2.20 -11.16
C LEU A 26 -7.97 -2.49 -9.75
N LYS A 27 -7.43 -3.69 -9.57
CA LYS A 27 -6.81 -4.16 -8.33
C LYS A 27 -5.31 -4.31 -8.52
N SER A 28 -4.60 -3.18 -8.53
CA SER A 28 -3.15 -3.12 -8.68
C SER A 28 -2.50 -2.37 -7.52
N ARG A 29 -1.17 -2.42 -7.44
CA ARG A 29 -0.39 -1.61 -6.51
C ARG A 29 -0.69 -0.11 -6.67
N GLU A 30 -0.78 0.36 -7.89
CA GLU A 30 -1.00 1.77 -8.22
C GLU A 30 -2.38 2.23 -7.77
N SER A 31 -3.43 1.44 -8.06
CA SER A 31 -4.78 1.77 -7.61
C SER A 31 -4.91 1.76 -6.09
N PHE A 32 -4.19 0.86 -5.40
CA PHE A 32 -4.08 0.87 -3.95
C PHE A 32 -3.40 2.14 -3.41
N LEU A 33 -2.22 2.49 -3.93
CA LEU A 33 -1.49 3.68 -3.49
C LEU A 33 -2.30 4.96 -3.68
N LEU A 34 -3.02 5.06 -4.80
CA LEU A 34 -3.94 6.17 -5.08
C LEU A 34 -5.11 6.19 -4.08
N SER A 35 -5.78 5.05 -3.90
CA SER A 35 -6.99 4.96 -3.05
C SER A 35 -6.72 5.30 -1.59
N TYR A 36 -5.51 5.04 -1.11
CA TYR A 36 -5.09 5.31 0.26
C TYR A 36 -4.16 6.53 0.39
N TYR A 37 -4.05 7.35 -0.66
CA TYR A 37 -3.27 8.60 -0.64
C TYR A 37 -1.84 8.40 -0.13
N PHE A 38 -1.13 7.40 -0.67
CA PHE A 38 0.29 7.24 -0.40
C PHE A 38 1.09 8.29 -1.18
N SER A 39 1.89 9.08 -0.48
CA SER A 39 2.85 9.96 -1.11
C SER A 39 3.98 9.17 -1.79
N CYS A 40 4.73 9.83 -2.68
CA CYS A 40 5.91 9.23 -3.30
C CYS A 40 6.95 8.76 -2.25
N GLU A 41 7.08 9.48 -1.13
CA GLU A 41 8.00 9.10 -0.06
C GLU A 41 7.48 7.89 0.70
N GLU A 42 6.21 7.88 1.09
CA GLU A 42 5.58 6.74 1.77
C GLU A 42 5.65 5.47 0.89
N SER A 43 5.41 5.60 -0.42
CA SER A 43 5.52 4.50 -1.37
C SER A 43 6.95 3.91 -1.44
N ARG A 44 7.99 4.75 -1.42
CA ARG A 44 9.38 4.28 -1.38
C ARG A 44 9.73 3.58 -0.08
N ARG A 45 9.28 4.11 1.05
CA ARG A 45 9.46 3.49 2.37
C ARG A 45 8.77 2.13 2.43
N LEU A 46 7.57 2.05 1.88
CA LEU A 46 6.83 0.81 1.75
C LEU A 46 7.58 -0.23 0.90
N ASP A 47 8.11 0.16 -0.28
CA ASP A 47 8.92 -0.74 -1.12
C ASP A 47 10.17 -1.26 -0.37
N HIS A 48 10.80 -0.42 0.44
CA HIS A 48 11.91 -0.83 1.30
C HIS A 48 11.46 -1.81 2.39
N LEU A 49 10.31 -1.57 3.02
CA LEU A 49 9.73 -2.45 4.02
C LEU A 49 9.46 -3.85 3.47
N PHE A 50 8.88 -3.95 2.27
CA PHE A 50 8.67 -5.23 1.60
C PHE A 50 9.98 -6.01 1.41
N ARG A 51 11.06 -5.33 0.99
CA ARG A 51 12.38 -5.97 0.83
C ARG A 51 12.95 -6.47 2.16
N LYS A 52 12.88 -5.66 3.21
CA LYS A 52 13.34 -6.02 4.56
C LYS A 52 12.68 -7.32 5.06
N PHE A 53 11.36 -7.44 4.87
CA PHE A 53 10.64 -8.67 5.21
C PHE A 53 11.05 -9.89 4.37
N VAL A 54 11.39 -9.69 3.10
CA VAL A 54 11.93 -10.75 2.22
C VAL A 54 13.38 -11.13 2.59
N GLU A 55 14.13 -10.26 3.23
CA GLU A 55 15.51 -10.58 3.67
C GLU A 55 15.54 -11.40 4.96
N VAL A 56 14.60 -11.17 5.89
CA VAL A 56 14.59 -11.85 7.21
C VAL A 56 14.38 -13.37 7.11
N GLY A 57 13.67 -13.85 6.08
CA GLY A 57 13.51 -15.30 5.82
C GLY A 57 12.30 -15.95 6.49
N ASP A 58 11.74 -15.32 7.52
CA ASP A 58 10.67 -15.90 8.35
C ASP A 58 9.26 -15.73 7.78
N THR A 59 8.32 -16.52 8.32
CA THR A 59 6.87 -16.33 8.12
C THR A 59 6.42 -15.01 8.73
N ILE A 60 5.71 -14.20 7.95
CA ILE A 60 5.31 -12.84 8.32
C ILE A 60 3.85 -12.85 8.76
N ARG A 61 3.55 -12.46 10.00
CA ARG A 61 2.15 -12.29 10.42
C ARG A 61 1.61 -10.97 9.89
N LEU A 62 0.35 -10.96 9.45
CA LEU A 62 -0.30 -9.76 8.93
C LEU A 62 -0.29 -8.58 9.93
N ARG A 63 -0.46 -8.88 11.23
CA ARG A 63 -0.41 -7.87 12.30
C ARG A 63 0.98 -7.24 12.46
N ASP A 64 2.04 -8.03 12.28
CA ASP A 64 3.42 -7.54 12.39
C ASP A 64 3.74 -6.64 11.18
N PHE A 65 3.26 -7.03 9.99
CA PHE A 65 3.34 -6.18 8.79
C PHE A 65 2.58 -4.85 8.97
N GLN A 66 1.33 -4.89 9.44
CA GLN A 66 0.53 -3.69 9.70
C GLN A 66 1.20 -2.75 10.72
N LYS A 67 1.77 -3.30 11.79
CA LYS A 67 2.54 -2.53 12.76
C LYS A 67 3.78 -1.90 12.14
N ALA A 68 4.52 -2.64 11.31
CA ALA A 68 5.72 -2.14 10.66
C ALA A 68 5.43 -1.02 9.64
N ILE A 69 4.26 -1.01 8.99
CA ILE A 69 3.83 0.11 8.14
C ILE A 69 3.69 1.39 8.97
N LYS A 70 3.05 1.30 10.14
CA LYS A 70 2.93 2.46 11.04
C LYS A 70 4.29 2.95 11.52
N GLU A 71 5.21 2.05 11.86
CA GLU A 71 6.53 2.40 12.41
C GLU A 71 7.49 2.95 11.35
N GLU A 72 7.53 2.37 10.15
CA GLU A 72 8.54 2.68 9.12
C GLU A 72 8.00 3.63 8.04
N VAL A 73 6.73 3.50 7.66
CA VAL A 73 6.08 4.35 6.66
C VAL A 73 5.40 5.57 7.31
N GLY A 74 5.01 5.46 8.58
CA GLY A 74 4.32 6.54 9.32
C GLY A 74 2.81 6.60 9.04
N LYS A 75 2.26 5.60 8.34
CA LYS A 75 0.84 5.57 7.95
C LYS A 75 0.07 4.60 8.85
N ASP A 76 -0.99 5.10 9.48
CA ASP A 76 -1.88 4.24 10.27
C ASP A 76 -2.91 3.61 9.36
N ILE A 77 -2.88 2.28 9.25
CA ILE A 77 -3.82 1.51 8.43
C ILE A 77 -4.49 0.43 9.26
N THR A 78 -5.72 0.08 8.89
CA THR A 78 -6.43 -1.03 9.48
C THR A 78 -5.87 -2.37 8.99
N LEU A 79 -6.20 -3.46 9.68
CA LEU A 79 -5.84 -4.80 9.22
C LEU A 79 -6.48 -5.18 7.88
N GLU A 80 -7.69 -4.68 7.61
CA GLU A 80 -8.36 -4.89 6.32
C GLU A 80 -7.59 -4.22 5.18
N ILE A 81 -7.11 -2.99 5.39
CA ILE A 81 -6.27 -2.30 4.41
C ILE A 81 -4.93 -3.03 4.23
N ALA A 82 -4.33 -3.53 5.31
CA ALA A 82 -3.11 -4.32 5.22
C ALA A 82 -3.33 -5.61 4.40
N LYS A 83 -4.46 -6.30 4.60
CA LYS A 83 -4.84 -7.50 3.85
C LYS A 83 -5.06 -7.20 2.37
N GLU A 84 -5.76 -6.12 2.07
CA GLU A 84 -5.91 -5.63 0.70
C GLU A 84 -4.55 -5.36 0.05
N GLN A 85 -3.67 -4.66 0.77
CA GLN A 85 -2.32 -4.35 0.29
C GLN A 85 -1.53 -5.60 -0.04
N VAL A 86 -1.50 -6.59 0.84
CA VAL A 86 -0.80 -7.85 0.58
C VAL A 86 -1.36 -8.55 -0.67
N THR A 87 -2.68 -8.49 -0.84
CA THR A 87 -3.37 -9.12 -1.98
C THR A 87 -3.02 -8.44 -3.30
N VAL A 88 -3.09 -7.11 -3.39
CA VAL A 88 -2.79 -6.35 -4.62
C VAL A 88 -1.28 -6.29 -4.92
N TYR A 89 -0.44 -6.52 -3.92
CA TYR A 89 1.02 -6.62 -4.09
C TYR A 89 1.49 -8.03 -4.46
N LYS A 90 0.60 -9.02 -4.59
CA LYS A 90 0.97 -10.40 -4.94
C LYS A 90 1.82 -10.48 -6.20
N ASP A 91 1.44 -9.76 -7.24
CA ASP A 91 2.14 -9.80 -8.53
C ASP A 91 3.38 -8.89 -8.55
N TYR A 92 3.40 -7.87 -7.70
CA TYR A 92 4.51 -6.92 -7.57
C TYR A 92 5.64 -7.43 -6.65
N GLN A 93 5.29 -8.14 -5.56
CA GLN A 93 6.21 -8.70 -4.56
C GLN A 93 5.82 -10.16 -4.23
N PRO A 94 5.92 -11.09 -5.19
CA PRO A 94 5.48 -12.47 -5.01
C PRO A 94 6.21 -13.21 -3.89
N LEU A 95 7.48 -12.90 -3.66
CA LEU A 95 8.27 -13.48 -2.57
C LEU A 95 7.72 -13.08 -1.20
N PHE A 96 7.40 -11.80 -1.01
CA PHE A 96 6.74 -11.36 0.22
C PHE A 96 5.40 -12.07 0.42
N TYR A 97 4.58 -12.10 -0.64
CA TYR A 97 3.26 -12.75 -0.59
C TYR A 97 3.35 -14.25 -0.28
N SER A 98 4.44 -14.92 -0.68
CA SER A 98 4.64 -16.33 -0.35
C SER A 98 4.91 -16.58 1.15
N ARG A 99 5.36 -15.57 1.89
CA ARG A 99 5.79 -15.68 3.29
C ARG A 99 4.79 -15.16 4.30
N ILE A 100 3.80 -14.39 3.85
CA ILE A 100 2.72 -13.94 4.73
C ILE A 100 1.92 -15.15 5.25
N ASP A 101 1.61 -15.16 6.55
CA ASP A 101 0.75 -16.19 7.14
C ASP A 101 -0.68 -16.05 6.60
N LYS A 102 -1.08 -17.02 5.78
CA LYS A 102 -2.39 -17.02 5.12
C LYS A 102 -3.56 -17.29 6.06
N ARG A 103 -3.31 -17.76 7.29
CA ARG A 103 -4.39 -17.97 8.27
C ARG A 103 -5.02 -16.66 8.73
N GLY A 104 -4.36 -15.53 8.49
CA GLY A 104 -4.87 -14.18 8.74
C GLY A 104 -5.20 -13.38 7.48
N LEU A 105 -5.11 -13.99 6.28
CA LEU A 105 -5.45 -13.37 5.00
C LEU A 105 -6.87 -13.68 4.53
#